data_AF-A0A177PJT3-F1
#
_entry.id   AF-A0A177PJT3-F1
#
_cell.length_a   1.000
_cell.length_b   1.000
_cell.length_c   1.000
_cell.angle_alpha   90.00
_cell.angle_beta   90.00
_cell.angle_gamma   90.00
#
_symmetry.space_group_name_H-M   'P 1'
#
loop_
_entity.id
_entity.type
_entity.pdbx_description
1 polymer ?
#
loop_
_entity_poly.entity_id
_entity_poly.type
_entity_poly.pdbx_seq_one_letter_code
_entity_poly.pdbx_strand_id
1 'polypeptide(L)'
;MAQPRARGFADRCPHCGCEITNRSEGRSETSDGSCGCALCCLAQNLERPEIDREAILIWMPEFTQGAVNALVHRVHSSFARHGKPVSWPLDPLPPNSPGDLLAASSAYAALVERSVIAKQRLGTSSPRDLAEALSFVSPSSYARRHELLGGARLLSLGRFFVDGYDIYPRLLVKERLASILRR
;
A
#
# COMPACT_ATOMS: atom_id res chain seq x y z
N MET A 1 -6.49 41.61 8.75
CA MET A 1 -7.62 40.67 8.61
C MET A 1 -7.06 39.28 8.39
N ALA A 2 -7.19 38.39 9.38
CA ALA A 2 -6.68 37.02 9.28
C ALA A 2 -7.62 36.20 8.39
N GLN A 3 -7.10 35.59 7.33
CA GLN A 3 -7.86 34.64 6.51
C GLN A 3 -8.29 33.44 7.36
N PRO A 4 -9.55 32.98 7.25
CA PRO A 4 -9.99 31.80 7.97
C PRO A 4 -9.26 30.59 7.39
N ARG A 5 -8.53 29.87 8.24
CA ARG A 5 -7.94 28.56 7.89
C ARG A 5 -9.09 27.64 7.47
N ALA A 6 -9.17 27.31 6.18
CA ALA A 6 -10.10 26.33 5.66
C ALA A 6 -9.97 25.05 6.49
N ARG A 7 -11.08 24.58 7.06
CA ARG A 7 -11.15 23.27 7.72
C ARG A 7 -10.89 22.22 6.65
N GLY A 8 -9.67 21.67 6.61
CA GLY A 8 -9.34 20.59 5.70
C GLY A 8 -10.12 19.34 6.08
N PHE A 9 -11.13 18.98 5.28
CA PHE A 9 -11.64 17.62 5.27
C PHE A 9 -10.45 16.71 4.88
N ALA A 10 -10.23 15.59 5.57
CA ALA A 10 -9.30 14.61 5.01
C ALA A 10 -9.95 14.08 3.73
N ASP A 11 -9.24 14.27 2.63
CA ASP A 11 -9.59 13.61 1.39
C ASP A 11 -9.54 12.10 1.65
N ARG A 12 -10.50 11.36 1.10
CA ARG A 12 -10.43 9.90 1.06
C ARG A 12 -9.80 9.51 -0.27
N CYS A 13 -8.94 8.51 -0.25
CA CYS A 13 -8.42 7.92 -1.47
C CYS A 13 -9.61 7.40 -2.32
N PRO A 14 -9.75 7.82 -3.59
CA PRO A 14 -10.88 7.41 -4.43
C PRO A 14 -10.88 5.91 -4.77
N HIS A 15 -9.75 5.21 -4.58
CA HIS A 15 -9.59 3.80 -4.94
C HIS A 15 -9.79 2.83 -3.78
N CYS A 16 -9.40 3.21 -2.56
CA CYS A 16 -9.49 2.34 -1.38
C CYS A 16 -10.25 2.95 -0.19
N GLY A 17 -10.64 4.22 -0.25
CA GLY A 17 -11.39 4.90 0.81
C GLY A 17 -10.60 5.27 2.07
N CYS A 18 -9.31 4.94 2.14
CA CYS A 18 -8.42 5.34 3.24
C CYS A 18 -8.32 6.86 3.36
N GLU A 19 -8.20 7.36 4.58
CA GLU A 19 -7.94 8.77 4.83
C GLU A 19 -6.53 9.13 4.35
N ILE A 20 -6.39 10.26 3.65
CA ILE A 20 -5.10 10.79 3.22
C ILE A 20 -4.92 12.21 3.76
N THR A 21 -3.74 12.50 4.27
CA THR A 21 -3.35 13.87 4.66
C THR A 21 -2.49 14.47 3.57
N ASN A 22 -3.13 15.25 2.70
CA ASN A 22 -2.57 16.01 1.57
C ASN A 22 -2.02 15.20 0.39
N ARG A 23 -2.65 15.40 -0.77
CA ARG A 23 -2.33 14.85 -2.11
C ARG A 23 -0.97 15.32 -2.68
N SER A 24 -0.23 16.16 -1.95
CA SER A 24 0.88 16.98 -2.47
C SER A 24 2.27 16.55 -1.99
N GLU A 25 2.41 15.69 -0.98
CA GLU A 25 3.73 15.20 -0.53
C GLU A 25 4.11 13.93 -1.29
N GLY A 26 4.68 14.12 -2.48
CA GLY A 26 5.09 13.03 -3.39
C GLY A 26 4.94 13.35 -4.89
N ARG A 27 4.53 14.58 -5.23
CA ARG A 27 4.46 15.03 -6.62
C ARG A 27 5.87 15.23 -7.18
N SER A 28 6.31 14.31 -8.04
CA SER A 28 7.14 14.69 -9.18
C SER A 28 6.20 15.32 -10.22
N GLU A 29 6.57 16.46 -10.81
CA GLU A 29 5.70 17.32 -11.62
C GLU A 29 5.23 16.74 -12.97
N THR A 30 5.39 15.43 -13.20
CA THR A 30 5.32 14.84 -14.55
C THR A 30 4.18 13.83 -14.79
N SER A 31 3.22 13.62 -13.87
CA SER A 31 2.00 12.87 -14.20
C SER A 31 0.71 13.62 -13.87
N ASP A 32 0.01 13.97 -14.94
CA ASP A 32 -1.33 14.53 -14.93
C ASP A 32 -2.33 13.39 -14.68
N GLY A 33 -2.58 13.05 -13.41
CA GLY A 33 -3.52 11.98 -13.09
C GLY A 33 -3.49 11.49 -11.65
N SER A 34 -4.27 12.13 -10.78
CA SER A 34 -4.96 11.51 -9.64
C SER A 34 -4.27 10.33 -8.91
N CYS A 35 -3.05 10.51 -8.38
CA CYS A 35 -2.50 9.48 -7.50
C CYS A 35 -3.33 9.41 -6.20
N GLY A 36 -3.76 8.20 -5.84
CA GLY A 36 -4.50 7.91 -4.61
C GLY A 36 -3.60 7.96 -3.37
N CYS A 37 -3.92 7.20 -2.32
CA CYS A 37 -2.99 7.01 -1.21
C CYS A 37 -1.71 6.27 -1.67
N ALA A 38 -0.65 6.31 -0.86
CA ALA A 38 0.63 5.65 -1.15
C ALA A 38 0.47 4.20 -1.65
N LEU A 39 -0.39 3.40 -0.99
CA LEU A 39 -0.64 2.00 -1.37
C LEU A 39 -1.28 1.86 -2.76
N CYS A 40 -2.20 2.76 -3.11
CA CYS A 40 -2.81 2.78 -4.45
C CYS A 40 -1.83 3.28 -5.50
N CYS A 41 -0.96 4.23 -5.15
CA CYS A 41 0.13 4.66 -6.03
C CYS A 41 1.10 3.51 -6.34
N LEU A 42 1.46 2.67 -5.36
CA LEU A 42 2.29 1.48 -5.62
C LEU A 42 1.63 0.53 -6.65
N ALA A 43 0.32 0.28 -6.52
CA ALA A 43 -0.40 -0.60 -7.43
C ALA A 43 -0.55 -0.05 -8.86
N GLN A 44 -0.40 1.26 -9.04
CA GLN A 44 -0.50 1.94 -10.34
C GLN A 44 0.86 2.13 -11.03
N ASN A 45 1.96 2.02 -10.28
CA ASN A 45 3.31 2.36 -10.74
C ASN A 45 4.28 1.22 -10.35
N LEU A 46 4.27 0.13 -11.12
CA LEU A 46 5.13 -1.04 -10.86
C LEU A 46 6.59 -0.79 -11.27
N GLU A 47 6.83 0.22 -12.11
CA GLU A 47 8.13 0.63 -12.62
C GLU A 47 8.98 1.43 -11.61
N ARG A 48 8.46 1.66 -10.40
CA ARG A 48 9.15 2.43 -9.36
C ARG A 48 10.54 1.83 -9.05
N PRO A 49 11.57 2.67 -8.83
CA PRO A 49 12.93 2.19 -8.55
C PRO A 49 13.02 1.30 -7.30
N GLU A 50 12.16 1.51 -6.31
CA GLU A 50 12.18 0.80 -5.03
C GLU A 50 11.04 -0.21 -4.87
N ILE A 51 10.32 -0.55 -5.96
CA ILE A 51 9.04 -1.28 -5.88
C ILE A 51 9.14 -2.60 -5.10
N ASP A 52 10.21 -3.38 -5.25
CA ASP A 52 10.42 -4.66 -4.57
C ASP A 52 10.72 -4.52 -3.07
N ARG A 53 11.10 -3.31 -2.63
CA ARG A 53 11.22 -2.95 -1.20
C ARG A 53 9.94 -2.34 -0.65
N GLU A 54 9.07 -1.82 -1.52
CA GLU A 54 7.80 -1.17 -1.16
C GLU A 54 6.62 -2.14 -1.14
N ALA A 55 6.67 -3.20 -1.94
CA ALA A 55 5.57 -4.12 -2.15
C ALA A 55 6.01 -5.51 -2.62
N ILE A 56 5.10 -6.47 -2.48
CA ILE A 56 5.22 -7.82 -3.06
C ILE A 56 3.94 -8.20 -3.80
N LEU A 57 4.06 -9.09 -4.77
CA LEU A 57 2.89 -9.73 -5.37
C LEU A 57 2.36 -10.82 -4.45
N ILE A 58 1.04 -10.85 -4.31
CA ILE A 58 0.29 -11.91 -3.64
C ILE A 58 -0.80 -12.44 -4.56
N TRP A 59 -1.21 -13.70 -4.35
CA TRP A 59 -2.37 -14.26 -5.05
C TRP A 59 -3.60 -14.21 -4.15
N MET A 60 -4.57 -13.38 -4.53
CA MET A 60 -5.76 -13.08 -3.73
C MET A 60 -6.94 -12.69 -4.62
N PRO A 61 -7.54 -13.67 -5.33
CA PRO A 61 -8.65 -13.41 -6.24
C PRO A 61 -9.93 -12.96 -5.53
N GLU A 62 -10.08 -13.25 -4.24
CA GLU A 62 -11.30 -12.96 -3.48
C GLU A 62 -11.47 -11.48 -3.12
N PHE A 63 -10.39 -10.69 -3.23
CA PHE A 63 -10.40 -9.26 -2.92
C PHE A 63 -10.00 -8.44 -4.13
N THR A 64 -10.55 -7.23 -4.25
CA THR A 64 -10.05 -6.22 -5.19
C THR A 64 -8.75 -5.60 -4.64
N GLN A 65 -7.95 -4.97 -5.51
CA GLN A 65 -6.76 -4.24 -5.07
C GLN A 65 -7.08 -3.13 -4.06
N GLY A 66 -8.19 -2.41 -4.26
CA GLY A 66 -8.65 -1.39 -3.32
C GLY A 66 -8.97 -1.95 -1.95
N ALA A 67 -9.60 -3.13 -1.89
CA ALA A 67 -9.92 -3.79 -0.62
C ALA A 67 -8.66 -4.31 0.10
N VAL A 68 -7.69 -4.88 -0.63
CA VAL A 68 -6.37 -5.24 -0.06
C VAL A 68 -5.68 -4.00 0.51
N ASN A 69 -5.64 -2.90 -0.26
CA ASN A 69 -5.02 -1.66 0.20
C ASN A 69 -5.71 -1.09 1.45
N ALA A 70 -7.03 -1.13 1.51
CA ALA A 70 -7.79 -0.67 2.67
C ALA A 70 -7.52 -1.50 3.92
N LEU A 71 -7.47 -2.83 3.78
CA LEU A 71 -7.16 -3.74 4.88
C LEU A 71 -5.74 -3.52 5.41
N VAL A 72 -4.76 -3.47 4.50
CA VAL A 72 -3.34 -3.31 4.83
C VAL A 72 -3.07 -1.94 5.44
N HIS A 73 -3.73 -0.89 4.96
CA HIS A 73 -3.65 0.43 5.58
C HIS A 73 -4.14 0.43 7.04
N ARG A 74 -5.24 -0.29 7.33
CA ARG A 74 -5.73 -0.46 8.71
C ARG A 74 -4.75 -1.24 9.59
N VAL A 75 -4.13 -2.28 9.04
CA VAL A 75 -3.05 -3.02 9.70
C VAL A 75 -1.92 -2.06 10.05
N HIS A 76 -1.34 -1.38 9.07
CA HIS A 76 -0.22 -0.44 9.30
C HIS A 76 -0.59 0.68 10.28
N SER A 77 -1.82 1.21 10.18
CA SER A 77 -2.34 2.21 11.12
C SER A 77 -2.42 1.68 12.55
N SER A 78 -2.74 0.39 12.74
CA SER A 78 -2.73 -0.25 14.06
C SER A 78 -1.34 -0.29 14.66
N PHE A 79 -0.35 -0.74 13.89
CA PHE A 79 1.06 -0.73 14.29
C PHE A 79 1.55 0.68 14.65
N ALA A 80 1.27 1.67 13.79
CA ALA A 80 1.65 3.06 14.02
C ALA A 80 0.99 3.66 15.28
N ARG A 81 -0.27 3.28 15.58
CA ARG A 81 -0.97 3.73 16.79
C ARG A 81 -0.29 3.24 18.06
N HIS A 82 0.22 2.01 18.02
CA HIS A 82 0.97 1.36 19.10
C HIS A 82 2.48 1.68 19.08
N GLY A 83 2.93 2.59 18.21
CA GLY A 83 4.34 2.99 18.11
C GLY A 83 5.27 1.87 17.63
N LYS A 84 4.73 0.88 16.91
CA LYS A 84 5.49 -0.25 16.37
C LYS A 84 5.91 0.03 14.92
N PRO A 85 7.06 -0.51 14.48
CA PRO A 85 7.42 -0.52 13.06
C PRO A 85 6.32 -1.15 12.21
N VAL A 86 6.05 -0.57 11.04
CA VAL A 86 5.01 -1.05 10.12
C VAL A 86 5.58 -1.90 8.98
N SER A 87 6.90 -1.82 8.76
CA SER A 87 7.54 -2.46 7.62
C SER A 87 7.69 -3.96 7.83
N TRP A 88 7.41 -4.76 6.81
CA TRP A 88 7.71 -6.19 6.84
C TRP A 88 9.22 -6.46 6.66
N PRO A 89 9.79 -7.54 7.26
CA PRO A 89 9.18 -8.42 8.26
C PRO A 89 8.91 -7.70 9.58
N LEU A 90 7.84 -8.11 10.26
CA LEU A 90 7.48 -7.56 11.57
C LEU A 90 8.35 -8.15 12.68
N ASP A 91 8.70 -7.33 13.66
CA ASP A 91 9.26 -7.83 14.91
C ASP A 91 8.24 -8.70 15.67
N PRO A 92 8.68 -9.78 16.34
CA PRO A 92 7.81 -10.57 17.20
C PRO A 92 7.12 -9.71 18.25
N LEU A 93 5.80 -9.84 18.35
CA LEU A 93 5.02 -9.15 19.36
C LEU A 93 5.06 -9.92 20.69
N PRO A 94 5.21 -9.24 21.84
CA PRO A 94 5.07 -9.88 23.15
C PRO A 94 3.70 -10.55 23.31
N PRO A 95 3.58 -11.67 24.06
CA PRO A 95 2.31 -12.37 24.26
C PRO A 95 1.18 -11.51 24.84
N ASN A 96 1.54 -10.52 25.67
CA ASN A 96 0.60 -9.60 26.31
C ASN A 96 0.33 -8.32 25.49
N SER A 97 0.59 -8.37 24.18
CA SER A 97 0.30 -7.23 23.30
C SER A 97 -1.20 -6.99 23.19
N PRO A 98 -1.63 -5.74 22.92
CA PRO A 98 -3.04 -5.43 22.69
C PRO A 98 -3.67 -6.34 21.61
N GLY A 99 -4.89 -6.80 21.84
CA GLY A 99 -5.55 -7.78 20.96
C GLY A 99 -5.73 -7.30 19.53
N ASP A 100 -5.94 -5.99 19.32
CA ASP A 100 -6.04 -5.39 17.98
C ASP A 100 -4.68 -5.36 17.23
N LEU A 101 -3.57 -5.22 17.97
CA LEU A 101 -2.22 -5.31 17.42
C LEU A 101 -1.86 -6.75 17.05
N LEU A 102 -2.21 -7.72 17.90
CA LEU A 102 -2.05 -9.14 17.61
C LEU A 102 -2.85 -9.54 16.36
N ALA A 103 -4.12 -9.14 16.29
CA ALA A 103 -4.98 -9.40 15.13
C ALA A 103 -4.41 -8.77 13.85
N ALA A 104 -3.90 -7.53 13.92
CA ALA A 104 -3.26 -6.87 12.79
C ALA A 104 -1.98 -7.61 12.34
N SER A 105 -1.16 -8.08 13.28
CA SER A 105 0.04 -8.87 13.00
C SER A 105 -0.29 -10.18 12.30
N SER A 106 -1.23 -10.95 12.84
CA SER A 106 -1.68 -12.21 12.23
C SER A 106 -2.27 -12.00 10.84
N ALA A 107 -3.10 -10.96 10.66
CA ALA A 107 -3.65 -10.62 9.36
C ALA A 107 -2.56 -10.26 8.34
N TYR A 108 -1.55 -9.48 8.75
CA TYR A 108 -0.45 -9.11 7.86
C TYR A 108 0.38 -10.33 7.44
N ALA A 109 0.75 -11.18 8.41
CA ALA A 109 1.49 -12.41 8.13
C ALA A 109 0.74 -13.32 7.14
N ALA A 110 -0.56 -13.54 7.37
CA ALA A 110 -1.39 -14.34 6.48
C ALA A 110 -1.50 -13.74 5.06
N LEU A 111 -1.50 -12.41 4.92
CA LEU A 111 -1.44 -11.75 3.61
C LEU A 111 -0.09 -11.95 2.93
N VAL A 112 1.02 -11.83 3.67
CA VAL A 112 2.36 -12.02 3.11
C VAL A 112 2.58 -13.46 2.66
N GLU A 113 2.07 -14.46 3.39
CA GLU A 113 2.14 -15.87 3.00
C GLU A 113 1.53 -16.15 1.61
N ARG A 114 0.54 -15.35 1.18
CA ARG A 114 -0.03 -15.46 -0.17
C ARG A 114 0.93 -15.08 -1.30
N SER A 115 2.10 -14.51 -0.99
CA SER A 115 3.18 -14.30 -1.96
C SER A 115 3.81 -15.61 -2.45
N VAL A 116 3.80 -16.66 -1.61
CA VAL A 116 4.24 -18.00 -2.02
C VAL A 116 3.34 -18.53 -3.14
N ILE A 117 2.04 -18.32 -3.01
CA ILE A 117 1.05 -18.71 -4.04
C ILE A 117 1.23 -17.88 -5.31
N ALA A 118 1.53 -16.58 -5.19
CA ALA A 118 1.86 -15.75 -6.35
C ALA A 118 3.09 -16.29 -7.09
N LYS A 119 4.16 -16.61 -6.37
CA LYS A 119 5.37 -17.20 -6.96
C LYS A 119 5.09 -18.53 -7.67
N GLN A 120 4.25 -19.39 -7.08
CA GLN A 120 3.87 -20.67 -7.70
C GLN A 120 3.05 -20.49 -8.99
N ARG A 121 2.18 -19.48 -9.05
CA ARG A 121 1.27 -19.25 -10.18
C ARG A 121 1.86 -18.39 -11.29
N LEU A 122 2.64 -17.37 -10.92
CA LEU A 122 3.20 -16.38 -11.83
C LEU A 122 4.68 -16.60 -12.11
N GLY A 123 5.34 -17.50 -11.39
CA GLY A 123 6.80 -17.68 -11.42
C GLY A 123 7.56 -16.66 -10.56
N THR A 124 6.91 -15.58 -10.12
CA THR A 124 7.53 -14.51 -9.33
C THR A 124 6.60 -13.94 -8.26
N SER A 125 7.18 -13.40 -7.20
CA SER A 125 6.51 -12.52 -6.24
C SER A 125 7.00 -11.07 -6.33
N SER A 126 7.94 -10.77 -7.23
CA SER A 126 8.49 -9.43 -7.46
C SER A 126 7.56 -8.62 -8.36
N PRO A 127 7.11 -7.44 -7.92
CA PRO A 127 6.38 -6.51 -8.78
C PRO A 127 7.20 -6.06 -9.99
N ARG A 128 8.53 -5.90 -9.84
CA ARG A 128 9.43 -5.54 -10.94
C ARG A 128 9.48 -6.61 -12.02
N ASP A 129 9.67 -7.87 -11.63
CA ASP A 129 9.68 -8.99 -12.58
C ASP A 129 8.36 -9.05 -13.36
N LEU A 130 7.22 -8.79 -12.71
CA LEU A 130 5.93 -8.73 -13.40
C LEU A 130 5.85 -7.54 -14.36
N ALA A 131 6.33 -6.36 -13.96
CA ALA A 131 6.36 -5.19 -14.84
C ALA A 131 7.23 -5.43 -16.08
N GLU A 132 8.41 -6.00 -15.88
CA GLU A 132 9.32 -6.40 -16.95
C GLU A 132 8.66 -7.44 -17.86
N ALA A 133 8.10 -8.51 -17.31
CA ALA A 133 7.38 -9.52 -18.09
C ALA A 133 6.25 -8.90 -18.92
N LEU A 134 5.45 -8.02 -18.33
CA LEU A 134 4.36 -7.32 -19.02
C LEU A 134 4.85 -6.41 -20.15
N SER A 135 6.08 -5.88 -20.07
CA SER A 135 6.67 -5.06 -21.14
C SER A 135 7.01 -5.86 -22.41
N PHE A 136 7.20 -7.17 -22.27
CA PHE A 136 7.47 -8.07 -23.39
C PHE A 136 6.21 -8.71 -24.00
N VAL A 137 5.04 -8.54 -23.36
CA VAL A 137 3.78 -9.12 -23.84
C VAL A 137 3.24 -8.33 -25.03
N SER A 138 2.76 -9.03 -26.06
CA SER A 138 2.13 -8.39 -27.21
C SER A 138 0.88 -7.57 -26.79
N PRO A 139 0.52 -6.49 -27.51
CA PRO A 139 -0.65 -5.68 -27.16
C PRO A 139 -1.96 -6.48 -27.05
N SER A 140 -2.15 -7.49 -27.91
CA SER A 140 -3.35 -8.36 -27.88
C SER A 140 -3.41 -9.22 -26.63
N SER A 141 -2.28 -9.79 -26.19
CA SER A 141 -2.19 -10.55 -24.95
C SER A 141 -2.34 -9.63 -23.73
N TYR A 142 -1.78 -8.42 -23.77
CA TYR A 142 -1.93 -7.43 -22.70
C TYR A 142 -3.38 -6.94 -22.53
N ALA A 143 -4.14 -6.83 -23.63
CA ALA A 143 -5.57 -6.52 -23.56
C ALA A 143 -6.35 -7.56 -22.73
N ARG A 144 -5.91 -8.82 -22.75
CA ARG A 144 -6.47 -9.94 -21.98
C ARG A 144 -5.82 -10.17 -20.63
N ARG A 145 -4.97 -9.24 -20.15
CA ARG A 145 -4.24 -9.38 -18.87
C ARG A 145 -5.12 -9.70 -17.67
N HIS A 146 -6.39 -9.26 -17.67
CA HIS A 146 -7.33 -9.55 -16.59
C HIS A 146 -7.63 -11.05 -16.44
N GLU A 147 -7.56 -11.82 -17.52
CA GLU A 147 -7.73 -13.28 -17.50
C GLU A 147 -6.49 -13.97 -16.88
N LEU A 148 -5.30 -13.43 -17.15
CA LEU A 148 -4.03 -13.98 -16.68
C LEU A 148 -3.69 -13.56 -15.24
N LEU A 149 -4.00 -12.31 -14.90
CA LEU A 149 -3.62 -11.65 -13.64
C LEU A 149 -4.83 -11.39 -12.73
N GLY A 150 -6.00 -11.96 -13.02
CA GLY A 150 -7.24 -11.71 -12.27
C GLY A 150 -7.13 -11.94 -10.76
N GLY A 151 -6.25 -12.86 -10.34
CA GLY A 151 -5.94 -13.12 -8.92
C GLY A 151 -4.73 -12.38 -8.35
N ALA A 152 -3.90 -11.73 -9.18
CA ALA A 152 -2.69 -11.06 -8.72
C ALA A 152 -3.01 -9.73 -8.03
N ARG A 153 -2.46 -9.51 -6.85
CA ARG A 153 -2.58 -8.25 -6.10
C ARG A 153 -1.22 -7.79 -5.62
N LEU A 154 -1.10 -6.50 -5.40
CA LEU A 154 0.05 -5.89 -4.78
C LEU A 154 -0.19 -5.71 -3.28
N LEU A 155 0.67 -6.26 -2.44
CA LEU A 155 0.67 -6.07 -0.99
C LEU A 155 1.79 -5.10 -0.63
N SER A 156 1.43 -3.94 -0.05
CA SER A 156 2.46 -3.02 0.45
C SER A 156 3.19 -3.61 1.65
N LEU A 157 4.50 -3.45 1.67
CA LEU A 157 5.40 -3.88 2.74
C LEU A 157 5.57 -2.85 3.85
N GLY A 158 4.72 -1.82 3.91
CA GLY A 158 4.83 -0.75 4.90
C GLY A 158 5.98 0.22 4.63
N ARG A 159 6.33 0.41 3.36
CA ARG A 159 7.34 1.37 2.90
C ARG A 159 6.84 2.12 1.68
N PHE A 160 7.28 3.37 1.52
CA PHE A 160 7.04 4.18 0.34
C PHE A 160 8.18 5.18 0.18
N PHE A 161 9.04 4.96 -0.81
CA PHE A 161 10.26 5.72 -1.04
C PHE A 161 10.02 6.93 -1.95
N VAL A 162 10.49 8.09 -1.52
CA VAL A 162 10.58 9.30 -2.35
C VAL A 162 11.99 9.85 -2.17
N ASP A 163 12.69 10.03 -3.28
CA ASP A 163 14.09 10.50 -3.31
C ASP A 163 15.03 9.72 -2.37
N GLY A 164 14.85 8.39 -2.32
CA GLY A 164 15.65 7.50 -1.49
C GLY A 164 15.24 7.42 -0.01
N TYR A 165 14.23 8.19 0.43
CA TYR A 165 13.73 8.18 1.80
C TYR A 165 12.39 7.46 1.91
N ASP A 166 12.27 6.54 2.87
CA ASP A 166 10.98 5.95 3.23
C ASP A 166 10.13 6.96 4.01
N ILE A 167 9.11 7.50 3.34
CA ILE A 167 8.21 8.50 3.92
C ILE A 167 6.94 7.87 4.49
N TYR A 168 6.68 6.58 4.28
CA TYR A 168 5.41 5.95 4.66
C TYR A 168 5.09 6.03 6.16
N PRO A 169 6.05 5.80 7.08
CA PRO A 169 5.78 5.97 8.52
C PRO A 169 5.32 7.39 8.87
N ARG A 170 5.87 8.43 8.20
CA ARG A 170 5.49 9.82 8.42
C ARG A 170 4.06 10.10 7.94
N LEU A 171 3.66 9.52 6.81
CA LEU A 171 2.29 9.63 6.28
C LEU A 171 1.27 9.09 7.30
N LEU A 172 1.51 7.90 7.86
CA LEU A 172 0.62 7.30 8.87
C LEU A 172 0.51 8.15 10.14
N VAL A 173 1.62 8.76 10.60
CA VAL A 173 1.60 9.66 11.77
C VAL A 173 0.77 10.91 11.48
N LYS A 174 0.92 11.52 10.31
CA LYS A 174 0.12 12.69 9.91
C LYS A 174 -1.37 12.36 9.85
N GLU A 175 -1.73 11.23 9.23
CA GLU A 175 -3.10 10.72 9.19
C GLU A 175 -3.69 10.54 10.59
N ARG A 176 -2.93 9.93 11.51
CA ARG A 176 -3.32 9.78 12.91
C ARG A 176 -3.55 11.13 13.58
N LEU A 177 -2.60 12.07 13.49
CA LEU A 177 -2.73 13.39 14.11
C LEU A 177 -3.94 14.16 13.57
N ALA A 178 -4.16 14.12 12.25
CA ALA A 178 -5.33 14.73 11.63
C ALA A 178 -6.63 14.10 12.13
N SER A 179 -6.67 12.79 12.40
CA SER A 179 -7.85 12.12 12.96
C SER A 179 -8.16 12.54 14.40
N ILE A 180 -7.13 12.81 15.21
CA ILE A 180 -7.27 13.23 16.62
C ILE A 180 -7.80 14.66 16.69
N LEU A 181 -7.25 15.58 15.89
CA LEU A 181 -7.65 16.99 15.87
C LEU A 181 -9.09 17.23 15.36
N ARG A 182 -9.76 16.17 14.86
CA ARG A 182 -11.14 16.21 14.37
C ARG A 182 -12.16 15.66 15.37
N ARG A 183 -11.73 15.08 16.49
CA ARG A 183 -12.58 14.63 17.60
C ARG A 183 -12.67 15.70 18.67
#